data_AF-A0A7W8VV19-F1
#
_entry.id   AF-A0A7W8VV19-F1
#
_cell.length_a   1.000
_cell.length_b   1.000
_cell.length_c   1.000
_cell.angle_alpha   90.00
_cell.angle_beta   90.00
_cell.angle_gamma   90.00
#
_symmetry.space_group_name_H-M   'P 1'
#
loop_
_entity.id
_entity.type
_entity.pdbx_description
1 polymer ?
#
loop_
_entity_poly.entity_id
_entity_poly.type
_entity_poly.pdbx_seq_one_letter_code
_entity_poly.pdbx_strand_id
1 'polypeptide(L)'
;MITTTPRPATNASLVTHVRLADGKRAEVSIVDGRIAALGAALPREPGVPVEDGGDALLLPGFVEGHTHLDKTNWGLRWYRNEVGPKLIDRIENERRWRAESGHDARACATPSATTKTFFGLE
;
A
#
# COMPACT_ATOMS: atom_id res chain seq x y z
N MET A 1 -21.67 -12.87 10.99
CA MET A 1 -21.90 -13.10 9.55
C MET A 1 -21.33 -11.91 8.80
N ILE A 2 -20.26 -12.09 8.04
CA ILE A 2 -19.67 -11.02 7.24
C ILE A 2 -20.40 -11.06 5.89
N THR A 3 -21.29 -10.10 5.66
CA THR A 3 -21.99 -9.97 4.39
C THR A 3 -20.99 -9.44 3.37
N THR A 4 -20.38 -10.34 2.60
CA THR A 4 -19.60 -9.95 1.42
C THR A 4 -20.57 -9.50 0.35
N THR A 5 -20.66 -8.18 0.12
CA THR A 5 -21.34 -7.61 -1.04
C THR A 5 -20.83 -8.31 -2.30
N PRO A 6 -21.72 -8.86 -3.15
CA PRO A 6 -21.30 -9.50 -4.40
C PRO A 6 -20.58 -8.46 -5.25
N ARG A 7 -19.37 -8.82 -5.70
CA ARG A 7 -18.52 -7.99 -6.56
C ARG A 7 -19.27 -7.81 -7.89
N PRO A 8 -19.44 -6.58 -8.40
CA PRO A 8 -20.04 -6.39 -9.72
C PRO A 8 -19.21 -7.17 -10.77
N ALA A 9 -19.88 -7.61 -11.84
CA ALA A 9 -19.34 -8.52 -12.85
C ALA A 9 -18.16 -7.93 -13.66
N THR A 10 -17.82 -6.66 -13.43
CA THR A 10 -16.59 -6.00 -13.88
C THR A 10 -16.31 -4.85 -12.91
N ASN A 11 -15.16 -4.84 -12.24
CA ASN A 11 -14.72 -3.73 -11.40
C ASN A 11 -13.95 -2.73 -12.28
N ALA A 12 -14.66 -1.82 -12.94
CA ALA A 12 -14.05 -0.75 -13.72
C ALA A 12 -13.93 0.54 -12.91
N SER A 13 -12.85 1.31 -13.11
CA SER A 13 -12.70 2.69 -12.63
C SER A 13 -11.83 3.50 -13.59
N LEU A 14 -11.91 4.82 -13.48
CA LEU A 14 -11.17 5.76 -14.32
C LEU A 14 -10.57 6.88 -13.47
N VAL A 15 -9.27 7.08 -13.54
CA VAL A 15 -8.59 8.20 -12.88
C VAL A 15 -8.25 9.25 -13.95
N THR A 16 -8.67 10.49 -13.76
CA THR A 16 -8.53 11.58 -14.72
C THR A 16 -7.59 12.66 -14.21
N HIS A 17 -7.18 13.57 -15.09
CA HIS A 17 -6.35 14.73 -14.75
C HIS A 17 -5.13 14.38 -13.90
N VAL A 18 -4.35 13.39 -14.33
CA VAL A 18 -3.04 13.09 -13.71
C VAL A 18 -1.91 13.49 -14.65
N ARG A 19 -0.69 13.54 -14.13
CA ARG A 19 0.53 13.80 -14.90
C ARG A 19 1.44 12.59 -14.89
N LEU A 20 2.03 12.27 -16.04
CA LEU A 20 3.14 11.31 -16.13
C LEU A 20 4.44 11.95 -15.65
N ALA A 21 5.48 11.13 -15.48
CA ALA A 21 6.81 11.59 -15.04
C ALA A 21 7.45 12.62 -16.00
N ASP A 22 7.05 12.62 -17.28
CA ASP A 22 7.48 13.60 -18.27
C ASP A 22 6.63 14.90 -18.29
N GLY A 23 5.67 15.02 -17.36
CA GLY A 23 4.78 16.16 -17.22
C GLY A 23 3.54 16.14 -18.12
N LYS A 24 3.40 15.17 -19.03
CA LYS A 24 2.21 15.06 -19.88
C LYS A 24 0.97 14.71 -19.05
N ARG A 25 -0.16 15.32 -19.41
CA ARG A 25 -1.47 14.97 -18.86
C ARG A 25 -1.89 13.58 -19.36
N ALA A 26 -2.47 12.80 -18.47
CA ALA A 26 -2.99 11.48 -18.76
C ALA A 26 -4.22 11.16 -17.91
N GLU A 27 -4.88 10.09 -18.30
CA GLU A 27 -5.96 9.40 -17.63
C GLU A 27 -5.68 7.90 -17.74
N VAL A 28 -6.09 7.14 -16.74
CA VAL A 28 -5.89 5.69 -16.67
C VAL A 28 -7.20 5.00 -16.39
N SER A 29 -7.58 4.08 -17.29
CA SER A 29 -8.71 3.17 -17.04
C SER A 29 -8.20 1.88 -16.42
N ILE A 30 -8.93 1.41 -15.42
CA ILE A 30 -8.60 0.23 -14.63
C ILE A 30 -9.79 -0.70 -14.72
N VAL A 31 -9.57 -1.95 -15.12
CA VAL A 31 -10.62 -2.97 -15.26
C VAL A 31 -10.15 -4.24 -14.59
N ASP A 32 -10.91 -4.73 -13.61
CA ASP A 32 -10.61 -5.93 -12.82
C ASP A 32 -9.18 -5.86 -12.25
N GLY A 33 -8.94 -4.73 -11.59
CA GLY A 33 -7.82 -3.83 -11.87
C GLY A 33 -6.48 -4.34 -12.38
N ARG A 34 -6.51 -4.55 -13.68
CA ARG A 34 -5.39 -4.29 -14.57
C ARG A 34 -5.58 -2.90 -15.19
N ILE A 35 -4.48 -2.25 -15.53
CA ILE A 35 -4.53 -1.04 -16.37
C ILE A 35 -5.05 -1.48 -17.75
N ALA A 36 -6.22 -0.98 -18.15
CA ALA A 36 -6.85 -1.31 -19.42
C ALA A 36 -6.45 -0.33 -20.53
N ALA A 37 -6.31 0.95 -20.20
CA ALA A 37 -5.81 1.97 -21.11
C ALA A 37 -5.13 3.13 -20.36
N LEU A 38 -4.23 3.82 -21.06
CA LEU A 38 -3.57 5.05 -20.64
C LEU A 38 -3.61 6.04 -21.82
N GLY A 39 -4.09 7.26 -21.61
CA GLY A 39 -4.19 8.25 -22.68
C GLY A 39 -4.52 9.65 -22.16
N ALA A 40 -4.44 10.67 -23.02
CA ALA A 40 -4.69 12.06 -22.61
C ALA A 40 -6.17 12.36 -22.32
N ALA A 41 -7.08 11.61 -22.94
CA ALA A 41 -8.53 11.69 -22.74
C ALA A 41 -9.14 10.32 -23.10
N LEU A 42 -9.70 9.63 -22.10
CA LEU A 42 -10.32 8.31 -22.28
C LEU A 42 -11.86 8.44 -22.29
N PRO A 43 -12.57 7.50 -22.97
CA PRO A 43 -14.02 7.48 -23.00
C PRO A 43 -14.63 7.45 -21.60
N ARG A 44 -15.77 8.13 -21.44
CA ARG A 44 -16.58 8.08 -20.22
C ARG A 44 -17.65 7.02 -20.41
N GLU A 45 -17.40 5.83 -19.90
CA GLU A 45 -18.37 4.75 -19.93
C GLU A 45 -19.44 4.94 -18.84
N PRO A 46 -20.74 4.78 -19.16
CA PRO A 46 -21.82 4.92 -18.18
C PRO A 46 -21.63 3.97 -16.99
N GLY A 47 -21.74 4.52 -15.78
CA GLY A 47 -21.66 3.74 -14.54
C GLY A 47 -20.23 3.39 -14.09
N VAL A 48 -19.19 3.79 -14.83
CA VAL A 48 -17.79 3.67 -14.37
C VAL A 48 -17.46 4.82 -13.42
N PRO A 49 -17.05 4.55 -12.16
CA PRO A 49 -16.59 5.58 -11.24
C PRO A 49 -15.41 6.35 -11.79
N VAL A 50 -15.47 7.68 -11.68
CA VAL A 50 -14.39 8.59 -12.09
C VAL A 50 -13.79 9.24 -10.85
N GLU A 51 -12.46 9.17 -10.74
CA GLU A 51 -11.68 9.83 -9.70
C GLU A 51 -10.81 10.92 -10.35
N ASP A 52 -10.99 12.16 -9.90
CA ASP A 52 -10.19 13.28 -10.37
C ASP A 52 -8.85 13.34 -9.61
N GLY A 53 -7.75 13.18 -10.33
CA GLY A 53 -6.39 13.24 -9.81
C GLY A 53 -5.87 14.65 -9.52
N GLY A 54 -6.58 15.72 -9.91
CA GLY A 54 -6.23 17.09 -9.55
C GLY A 54 -4.84 17.54 -10.01
N ASP A 55 -4.43 17.10 -11.18
CA ASP A 55 -3.09 17.24 -11.74
C ASP A 55 -1.97 16.58 -10.92
N ALA A 56 -2.27 15.61 -10.05
CA ALA A 56 -1.25 14.87 -9.30
C ALA A 56 -0.34 14.04 -10.22
N LEU A 57 0.85 13.71 -9.73
CA LEU A 57 1.79 12.82 -10.43
C LEU A 57 1.30 11.36 -10.32
N LEU A 58 1.09 10.71 -11.46
CA LEU A 58 0.81 9.28 -11.54
C LEU A 58 2.12 8.51 -11.46
N LEU A 59 2.25 7.67 -10.43
CA LEU A 59 3.36 6.76 -10.23
C LEU A 59 2.82 5.32 -10.18
N PRO A 60 3.60 4.33 -10.64
CA PRO A 60 3.35 2.94 -10.26
C PRO A 60 3.34 2.80 -8.74
N GLY A 61 2.61 1.78 -8.24
CA GLY A 61 2.70 1.40 -6.84
C GLY A 61 4.15 1.09 -6.46
N PHE A 62 4.61 1.62 -5.33
CA PHE A 62 5.97 1.37 -4.86
C PHE A 62 6.15 -0.09 -4.42
N VAL A 63 7.34 -0.63 -4.67
CA VAL A 63 7.74 -1.97 -4.26
C VAL A 63 8.79 -1.85 -3.18
N GLU A 64 8.49 -2.37 -1.99
CA GLU A 64 9.45 -2.53 -0.90
C GLU A 64 10.19 -3.86 -1.07
N GLY A 65 11.50 -3.79 -1.37
CA GLY A 65 12.33 -4.95 -1.67
C GLY A 65 12.94 -5.60 -0.43
N HIS A 66 13.08 -4.87 0.68
CA HIS A 66 13.64 -5.40 1.90
C HIS A 66 13.26 -4.57 3.13
N THR A 67 12.36 -5.13 3.96
CA THR A 67 12.02 -4.57 5.27
C THR A 67 11.75 -5.67 6.28
N HIS A 68 11.84 -5.32 7.56
CA HIS A 68 11.50 -6.21 8.67
C HIS A 68 10.19 -5.74 9.32
N LEU A 69 9.05 -6.17 8.75
CA LEU A 69 7.74 -5.85 9.30
C LEU A 69 7.54 -6.48 10.69
N ASP A 70 8.20 -7.60 10.97
CA ASP A 70 8.17 -8.29 12.26
C ASP A 70 8.93 -7.52 13.37
N LYS A 71 9.75 -6.53 13.00
CA LYS A 71 10.58 -5.69 13.89
C LYS A 71 10.06 -4.27 14.03
N THR A 72 8.99 -3.92 13.31
CA THR A 72 8.46 -2.56 13.37
C THR A 72 7.79 -2.29 14.71
N ASN A 73 7.94 -1.06 15.21
CA ASN A 73 7.18 -0.55 16.34
C ASN A 73 5.96 0.28 15.87
N TRP A 74 5.54 0.09 14.61
CA TRP A 74 4.41 0.80 14.02
C TRP A 74 3.13 0.51 14.79
N GLY A 75 2.43 1.57 15.24
CA GLY A 75 1.24 1.46 16.07
C GLY A 75 1.50 1.17 17.56
N LEU A 76 2.76 1.03 17.99
CA LEU A 76 3.12 0.84 19.40
C LEU A 76 3.54 2.17 20.06
N ARG A 77 3.72 2.15 21.38
CA ARG A 77 4.34 3.28 22.11
C ARG A 77 5.75 3.53 21.59
N TRP A 78 6.20 4.78 21.73
CA TRP A 78 7.54 5.20 21.34
C TRP A 78 8.62 4.29 21.95
N TYR A 79 9.46 3.72 21.09
CA TYR A 79 10.64 2.97 21.51
C TYR A 79 11.83 3.92 21.62
N ARG A 80 12.23 4.24 22.85
CA ARG A 80 13.43 5.02 23.11
C ARG A 80 14.66 4.12 22.97
N ASN A 81 15.51 4.41 21.98
CA ASN A 81 16.73 3.65 21.73
C ASN A 81 17.87 4.16 22.61
N GLU A 82 18.29 3.33 23.58
CA GLU A 82 19.45 3.56 24.46
C GLU A 82 20.49 2.43 24.32
N VAL A 83 20.49 1.76 23.16
CA VAL A 83 21.33 0.60 22.89
C VAL A 83 22.77 1.01 22.60
N GLY A 84 23.74 0.21 23.07
CA GLY A 84 25.16 0.41 22.82
C GLY A 84 25.53 0.36 21.32
N PRO A 85 26.75 0.83 20.97
CA PRO A 85 27.15 1.01 19.57
C PRO A 85 27.47 -0.32 18.86
N LYS A 86 27.69 -1.42 19.58
CA LYS A 86 28.11 -2.69 18.97
C LYS A 86 26.92 -3.45 18.41
N LEU A 87 27.19 -4.27 17.39
CA LEU A 87 26.17 -5.16 16.82
C LEU A 87 25.56 -6.09 17.88
N ILE A 88 26.40 -6.66 18.75
CA ILE A 88 25.94 -7.57 19.81
C ILE A 88 24.99 -6.87 20.78
N ASP A 89 25.21 -5.59 21.08
CA ASP A 89 24.33 -4.82 21.97
C ASP A 89 22.91 -4.74 21.40
N ARG A 90 22.79 -4.59 20.07
CA ARG A 90 21.51 -4.54 19.34
C ARG A 90 20.81 -5.89 19.30
N ILE A 91 21.55 -6.96 19.03
CA ILE A 91 21.01 -8.32 19.00
C ILE A 91 20.49 -8.72 20.38
N GLU A 92 21.29 -8.52 21.43
CA GLU A 92 20.91 -8.87 22.79
C GLU A 92 19.76 -8.00 23.29
N ASN A 93 19.75 -6.71 22.96
CA ASN A 93 18.62 -5.84 23.28
C ASN A 93 17.33 -6.29 22.57
N GLU A 94 17.37 -6.59 21.28
CA GLU A 94 16.19 -7.05 20.53
C GLU A 94 15.62 -8.34 21.15
N ARG A 95 16.49 -9.32 21.44
CA ARG A 95 16.09 -10.58 22.07
C ARG A 95 15.46 -10.38 23.43
N ARG A 96 16.12 -9.60 24.31
CA ARG A 96 15.61 -9.28 25.65
C ARG A 96 14.27 -8.54 25.57
N TRP A 97 14.21 -7.49 24.75
CA TRP A 97 12.99 -6.69 24.60
C TRP A 97 11.82 -7.53 24.10
N ARG A 98 12.02 -8.42 23.11
CA ARG A 98 10.96 -9.33 22.63
C ARG A 98 10.49 -10.28 23.72
N ALA A 99 11.41 -10.83 24.52
CA ALA A 99 11.08 -11.73 25.62
C ALA A 99 10.26 -11.04 26.73
N GLU A 100 10.52 -9.76 27.00
CA GLU A 100 9.92 -9.01 28.11
C GLU A 100 8.66 -8.23 27.73
N SER A 101 8.56 -7.75 26.48
CA SER A 101 7.49 -6.83 26.04
C SER A 101 6.20 -7.52 25.59
N GLY A 102 6.22 -8.84 25.39
CA GLY A 102 5.12 -9.57 24.76
C GLY A 102 4.92 -9.20 23.28
N HIS A 103 5.97 -8.70 22.63
CA HIS A 103 5.94 -8.31 21.21
C HIS A 103 5.54 -9.48 20.32
N ASP A 104 4.37 -9.36 19.68
CA ASP A 104 3.89 -10.30 18.68
C ASP A 104 4.36 -9.89 17.28
N ALA A 105 5.39 -10.60 16.80
CA ALA A 105 5.96 -10.44 15.48
C ALA A 105 4.92 -10.63 14.35
N ARG A 106 3.98 -11.57 14.52
CA ARG A 106 2.95 -11.85 13.52
C ARG A 106 1.92 -10.72 13.49
N ALA A 107 1.48 -10.26 14.65
CA ALA A 107 0.54 -9.13 14.73
C ALA A 107 1.14 -7.87 14.09
N CYS A 108 2.42 -7.57 14.36
CA CYS A 108 3.11 -6.41 13.78
C CYS A 108 3.32 -6.53 12.26
N ALA A 109 3.54 -7.75 11.76
CA ALA A 109 3.69 -8.00 10.33
C ALA A 109 2.35 -8.07 9.56
N THR A 110 1.22 -8.08 10.26
CA THR A 110 -0.10 -8.13 9.62
C THR A 110 -0.51 -6.71 9.21
N PRO A 111 -0.84 -6.47 7.92
CA PRO A 111 -1.33 -5.17 7.49
C PRO A 111 -2.59 -4.80 8.27
N SER A 112 -2.59 -3.68 8.99
CA SER A 112 -3.84 -3.07 9.44
C SER A 112 -4.63 -2.70 8.19
N ALA A 113 -5.88 -3.16 8.09
CA ALA A 113 -6.69 -3.21 6.87
C ALA A 113 -7.12 -1.86 6.25
N THR A 114 -6.32 -0.81 6.37
CA THR A 114 -6.70 0.57 5.98
C THR A 114 -6.25 0.96 4.58
N THR A 115 -5.41 0.18 3.87
CA THR A 115 -5.11 0.45 2.45
C THR A 115 -5.28 -0.81 1.62
N LYS A 116 -6.52 -1.01 1.17
CA LYS A 116 -6.93 -2.08 0.27
C LYS A 116 -6.76 -1.57 -1.16
N THR A 117 -5.80 -2.12 -1.89
CA THR A 117 -5.89 -2.65 -3.27
C THR A 117 -4.48 -3.07 -3.71
N PHE A 118 -4.13 -4.33 -3.48
CA PHE A 118 -2.98 -4.99 -4.09
C PHE A 118 -3.53 -5.86 -5.24
N PHE A 119 -3.12 -5.59 -6.48
CA PHE A 119 -3.45 -6.42 -7.62
C PHE A 119 -2.42 -7.54 -7.74
N GLY A 120 -2.83 -8.76 -7.39
CA GLY A 120 -2.07 -9.97 -7.63
C GLY A 120 -2.20 -10.39 -9.09
N LEU A 121 -1.06 -10.67 -9.73
CA LEU A 121 -0.98 -11.32 -11.04
C LEU A 121 -1.07 -12.83 -10.82
N GLU A 122 -2.20 -13.42 -11.19
CA GLU A 122 -2.27 -14.77 -11.77
C GLU A 122 -2.81 -14.64 -13.20
#